data_AF-A0AAW2GDW4-F1
#
_entry.id   AF-A0AAW2GDW4-F1
#
_cell.length_a   1.000
_cell.length_b   1.000
_cell.length_c   1.000
_cell.angle_alpha   90.00
_cell.angle_beta   90.00
_cell.angle_gamma   90.00
#
_symmetry.space_group_name_H-M   'P 1'
#
loop_
_entity.id
_entity.type
_entity.pdbx_description
1 polymer ?
#
loop_
_entity_poly.entity_id
_entity_poly.type
_entity_poly.pdbx_seq_one_letter_code
_entity_poly.pdbx_strand_id
1 'polypeptide(L)'
;MFVCILKHGAFFYNNQKMRHLTNLMWYHWTIIQDEQEVAILEKYTKFSKRFTIYMLHFFVLGMFILIIGHMLPIILDVIEPLNSSRPRHFYILMECFIDEEKYFFWLLLHTIVTISTALMMIISVGTMLMSYTFHACAMFKIASYRIGDAMTETSVETSSLQKDCAICQKIINGVRIHRKAIEFANLIVSDVRKPLFVMLSVGMISLALNLFQVFAALSANNINELFTTFIFVTTQICYLYAGNYAGQIITDHYSKVFNTT
;
A
#
# COMPACT_ATOMS: atom_id res chain seq x y z
N MET A 1 -10.53 13.02 -0.51
CA MET A 1 -10.30 13.81 0.72
C MET A 1 -10.59 13.04 2.01
N PHE A 2 -11.79 12.46 2.20
CA PHE A 2 -12.15 11.70 3.41
C PHE A 2 -11.15 10.60 3.81
N VAL A 3 -10.71 9.77 2.83
CA VAL A 3 -9.70 8.73 3.05
C VAL A 3 -8.37 9.31 3.57
N CYS A 4 -7.96 10.48 3.06
CA CYS A 4 -6.73 11.15 3.48
C CYS A 4 -6.84 11.62 4.94
N ILE A 5 -7.96 12.25 5.31
CA ILE A 5 -8.20 12.73 6.67
C ILE A 5 -8.21 11.57 7.66
N LEU A 6 -8.92 10.48 7.34
CA LEU A 6 -8.93 9.29 8.18
C LEU A 6 -7.54 8.66 8.31
N LYS A 7 -6.79 8.52 7.21
CA LYS A 7 -5.42 7.99 7.26
C LYS A 7 -4.52 8.87 8.10
N HIS A 8 -4.56 10.18 7.90
CA HIS A 8 -3.77 11.13 8.65
C HIS A 8 -4.07 11.04 10.15
N GLY A 9 -5.36 11.10 10.52
CA GLY A 9 -5.79 11.02 11.91
C GLY A 9 -5.39 9.71 12.57
N ALA A 10 -5.60 8.58 11.88
CA ALA A 10 -5.20 7.26 12.38
C ALA A 10 -3.68 7.14 12.55
N PHE A 11 -2.90 7.65 11.60
CA PHE A 11 -1.44 7.61 11.64
C PHE A 11 -0.88 8.49 12.74
N PHE A 12 -1.39 9.71 12.86
CA PHE A 12 -1.02 10.66 13.89
C PHE A 12 -1.32 10.10 15.29
N TYR A 13 -2.52 9.53 15.48
CA TYR A 13 -2.92 8.90 16.73
C TYR A 13 -2.05 7.68 17.09
N ASN A 14 -1.65 6.88 16.10
CA ASN A 14 -0.84 5.68 16.29
C ASN A 14 0.68 5.91 16.14
N ASN A 15 1.16 7.15 16.06
CA ASN A 15 2.56 7.45 15.73
C ASN A 15 3.57 6.70 16.64
N GLN A 16 3.32 6.65 17.95
CA GLN A 16 4.19 5.91 18.88
C GLN A 16 4.31 4.42 18.53
N LYS A 17 3.21 3.80 18.10
CA LYS A 17 3.18 2.39 17.71
C LYS A 17 3.86 2.15 16.36
N MET A 18 3.66 3.07 15.40
CA MET A 18 4.38 3.02 14.12
C MET A 18 5.89 3.12 14.31
N ARG A 19 6.34 4.01 15.21
CA ARG A 19 7.76 4.13 15.59
C ARG A 19 8.27 2.86 16.29
N HIS A 20 7.45 2.25 17.14
CA HIS A 20 7.79 0.98 17.77
C HIS A 20 8.00 -0.13 16.73
N LEU A 21 7.11 -0.25 15.73
CA LEU A 21 7.27 -1.18 14.61
C LEU A 21 8.58 -0.95 13.84
N THR A 22 8.93 0.30 13.53
CA THR A 22 10.20 0.61 12.86
C THR A 22 11.40 0.19 13.70
N ASN A 23 11.38 0.48 15.01
CA ASN A 23 12.46 0.09 15.92
C ASN A 23 12.59 -1.43 16.03
N LEU A 24 11.46 -2.14 16.07
CA LEU A 24 11.44 -3.60 16.14
C LEU A 24 11.95 -4.24 14.85
N MET A 25 11.61 -3.66 13.69
CA MET A 25 12.17 -4.04 12.39
C MET A 25 13.69 -3.88 12.36
N TRP A 26 14.20 -2.74 12.84
CA TRP A 26 15.64 -2.48 12.94
C TRP A 26 16.32 -3.47 13.90
N TYR A 27 15.74 -3.71 15.07
CA TYR A 27 16.25 -4.70 16.03
C TYR A 27 16.33 -6.10 15.39
N HIS A 28 15.28 -6.55 14.71
CA HIS A 28 15.29 -7.83 14.00
C HIS A 28 16.42 -7.92 12.96
N TRP A 29 16.68 -6.82 12.24
CA TRP A 29 17.80 -6.76 11.31
C TRP A 29 19.15 -6.95 12.00
N THR A 30 19.36 -6.37 13.19
CA THR A 30 20.64 -6.45 13.90
C THR A 30 20.93 -7.82 14.52
N ILE A 31 19.91 -8.60 14.86
CA ILE A 31 20.09 -9.91 15.50
C ILE A 31 20.21 -11.07 14.50
N ILE A 32 19.90 -10.83 13.22
CA ILE A 32 20.01 -11.81 12.15
C ILE A 32 21.40 -11.65 11.53
N GLN A 33 22.25 -12.68 11.68
CA GLN A 33 23.65 -12.64 11.26
C GLN A 33 24.01 -13.70 10.21
N ASP A 34 23.21 -14.75 10.08
CA ASP A 34 23.45 -15.81 9.10
C ASP A 34 23.30 -15.26 7.66
N GLU A 35 24.23 -15.63 6.78
CA GLU A 35 24.30 -15.09 5.42
C GLU A 35 23.04 -15.41 4.59
N GLN A 36 22.47 -16.61 4.74
CA GLN A 36 21.26 -17.01 4.02
C GLN A 36 20.04 -16.26 4.56
N GLU A 37 19.97 -16.06 5.88
CA GLU A 37 18.91 -15.27 6.50
C GLU A 37 18.97 -13.79 6.11
N VAL A 38 20.17 -13.22 6.06
CA VAL A 38 20.40 -11.85 5.56
C VAL A 38 19.99 -11.75 4.09
N ALA A 39 20.34 -12.74 3.26
CA ALA A 39 19.91 -12.76 1.85
C ALA A 39 18.38 -12.81 1.71
N ILE A 40 17.67 -13.52 2.60
CA ILE A 40 16.21 -13.49 2.66
C ILE A 40 15.71 -12.09 3.00
N LEU A 41 16.21 -11.46 4.07
CA LEU A 41 15.84 -10.09 4.46
C LEU A 41 16.06 -9.08 3.32
N GLU A 42 17.21 -9.14 2.67
CA GLU A 42 17.52 -8.28 1.52
C GLU A 42 16.54 -8.47 0.36
N LYS A 43 16.17 -9.71 0.06
CA LYS A 43 15.22 -10.02 -1.02
C LYS A 43 13.87 -9.32 -0.79
N TYR A 44 13.31 -9.44 0.40
CA TYR A 44 12.04 -8.79 0.74
C TYR A 44 12.16 -7.26 0.83
N THR A 45 13.31 -6.76 1.28
CA THR A 45 13.62 -5.32 1.27
C THR A 45 13.68 -4.78 -0.16
N LYS A 46 14.30 -5.53 -1.10
CA LYS A 46 14.32 -5.19 -2.53
C LYS A 46 12.90 -5.18 -3.12
N PHE A 47 12.01 -6.10 -2.72
CA PHE A 47 10.60 -6.05 -3.11
C PHE A 47 9.88 -4.82 -2.58
N SER A 48 10.03 -4.49 -1.29
CA SER A 48 9.47 -3.28 -0.68
C SER A 48 9.93 -2.00 -1.40
N LYS A 49 11.24 -1.91 -1.69
CA LYS A 49 11.83 -0.77 -2.42
C LYS A 49 11.28 -0.65 -3.84
N ARG A 50 11.22 -1.75 -4.60
CA ARG A 50 10.65 -1.76 -5.95
C ARG A 50 9.18 -1.35 -5.94
N PHE A 51 8.38 -1.88 -5.01
CA PHE A 51 6.98 -1.49 -4.84
C PHE A 51 6.83 0.01 -4.59
N THR A 52 7.64 0.58 -3.69
CA THR A 52 7.66 2.01 -3.40
C THR A 52 8.02 2.85 -4.63
N ILE A 53 9.04 2.43 -5.38
CA ILE A 53 9.44 3.10 -6.63
C ILE A 53 8.30 3.07 -7.66
N TYR A 54 7.63 1.93 -7.86
CA TYR A 54 6.50 1.84 -8.79
C TYR A 54 5.34 2.75 -8.38
N MET A 55 5.03 2.83 -7.08
CA MET A 55 3.99 3.72 -6.58
C MET A 55 4.33 5.20 -6.82
N LEU A 56 5.61 5.59 -6.65
CA LEU A 56 6.07 6.94 -6.95
C LEU A 56 6.01 7.26 -8.46
N HIS A 57 6.37 6.32 -9.33
CA HIS A 57 6.26 6.52 -10.78
C HIS A 57 4.81 6.70 -11.21
N PHE A 58 3.90 5.86 -10.70
CA PHE A 58 2.48 5.98 -10.98
C PHE A 58 1.92 7.32 -10.51
N PHE A 59 2.36 7.80 -9.34
CA PHE A 59 2.01 9.13 -8.83
C PHE A 59 2.47 10.25 -9.76
N VAL A 60 3.75 10.26 -10.15
CA VAL A 60 4.29 11.30 -11.04
C VAL A 60 3.58 11.30 -12.39
N LEU A 61 3.35 10.12 -12.97
CA LEU A 61 2.60 9.97 -14.22
C LEU A 61 1.16 10.50 -14.09
N GLY A 62 0.46 10.13 -13.01
CA GLY A 62 -0.89 10.61 -12.73
C GLY A 62 -0.96 12.13 -12.59
N MET A 63 0.00 12.73 -11.87
CA MET A 63 0.08 14.19 -11.73
C MET A 63 0.36 14.88 -13.08
N PHE A 64 1.22 14.30 -13.92
CA PHE A 64 1.49 14.83 -15.25
C PHE A 64 0.24 14.80 -16.14
N ILE A 65 -0.51 13.70 -16.14
CA ILE A 65 -1.77 13.57 -16.87
C ILE A 65 -2.80 14.59 -16.38
N LEU A 66 -2.94 14.77 -15.06
CA LEU A 66 -3.85 15.76 -14.47
C LEU A 66 -3.50 17.19 -14.90
N ILE A 67 -2.21 17.56 -14.87
CA ILE A 67 -1.75 18.89 -15.29
C ILE A 67 -2.03 19.11 -16.78
N ILE A 68 -1.69 18.14 -17.64
CA ILE A 68 -1.98 18.24 -19.07
C ILE A 68 -3.49 18.36 -19.31
N GLY A 69 -4.31 17.55 -18.63
CA GLY A 69 -5.77 17.60 -18.77
C GLY A 69 -6.33 18.99 -18.47
N HIS A 70 -5.86 19.65 -17.41
CA HIS A 70 -6.28 21.02 -17.07
C HIS A 70 -5.73 22.08 -18.04
N MET A 71 -4.55 21.88 -18.61
CA MET A 71 -3.92 22.83 -19.54
C MET A 71 -4.37 22.66 -21.00
N LEU A 72 -4.93 21.50 -21.35
CA LEU A 72 -5.33 21.15 -22.71
C LEU A 72 -6.31 22.15 -23.34
N PRO A 73 -7.37 22.65 -22.65
CA PRO A 73 -8.26 23.66 -23.22
C PRO A 73 -7.53 24.95 -23.61
N ILE A 74 -6.55 25.38 -22.80
CA ILE A 74 -5.76 26.60 -23.06
C ILE A 74 -4.85 26.39 -24.27
N ILE A 75 -4.21 25.23 -24.37
CA ILE A 75 -3.35 24.90 -25.51
C ILE A 75 -4.18 24.86 -26.80
N LEU A 76 -5.37 24.26 -26.76
CA LEU A 76 -6.28 24.20 -27.90
C LEU A 76 -6.81 25.58 -28.29
N ASP A 77 -7.05 26.48 -27.34
CA ASP A 77 -7.46 27.86 -27.63
C ASP A 77 -6.37 28.66 -28.38
N VAL A 78 -5.09 28.30 -28.23
CA VAL A 78 -3.98 28.91 -28.96
C VAL A 78 -3.78 28.28 -30.35
N ILE A 79 -3.88 26.95 -30.45
CA ILE A 79 -3.63 26.21 -31.70
C ILE A 79 -4.82 26.31 -32.67
N GLU A 80 -6.04 26.18 -32.15
CA GLU A 80 -7.29 26.20 -32.90
C GLU A 80 -8.32 27.05 -32.15
N PRO A 81 -8.25 28.39 -32.30
CA PRO A 81 -9.13 29.31 -31.60
C PRO A 81 -10.57 29.17 -32.09
N LEU A 82 -11.51 29.13 -31.13
CA LEU A 82 -12.94 29.21 -31.39
C LEU A 82 -13.41 30.67 -31.20
N ASN A 83 -14.61 31.00 -31.71
CA ASN A 83 -15.22 32.34 -31.52
C ASN A 83 -15.39 32.74 -30.04
N SER A 84 -15.43 31.74 -29.15
CA SER A 84 -15.41 31.89 -27.69
C SER A 84 -14.39 30.91 -27.11
N SER A 85 -13.69 31.31 -26.04
CA SER A 85 -12.76 30.41 -25.33
C SER A 85 -13.45 29.14 -24.84
N ARG A 86 -12.74 28.00 -24.89
CA ARG A 86 -13.25 26.73 -24.37
C ARG A 86 -13.49 26.84 -22.86
N PRO A 87 -14.57 26.25 -22.31
CA PRO A 87 -14.89 26.44 -20.91
C PRO A 87 -13.89 25.69 -20.02
N ARG A 88 -13.28 26.40 -19.08
CA ARG A 88 -12.23 25.89 -18.20
C ARG A 88 -12.86 25.18 -17.01
N HIS A 89 -13.14 23.88 -17.16
CA HIS A 89 -13.73 23.09 -16.08
C HIS A 89 -12.65 22.55 -15.14
N PHE A 90 -12.85 22.73 -13.83
CA PHE A 90 -12.11 21.98 -12.82
C PHE A 90 -12.69 20.57 -12.69
N TYR A 91 -11.84 19.54 -12.81
CA TYR A 91 -12.24 18.14 -12.60
C TYR A 91 -12.67 17.83 -11.15
N ILE A 92 -12.31 18.72 -10.20
CA ILE A 92 -12.81 18.69 -8.82
C ILE A 92 -13.73 19.89 -8.66
N LEU A 93 -15.02 19.62 -8.43
CA LEU A 93 -15.98 20.66 -8.13
C LEU A 93 -15.59 21.31 -6.80
N MET A 94 -15.12 22.55 -6.86
CA MET A 94 -14.83 23.36 -5.68
C MET A 94 -15.67 24.61 -5.82
N GLU A 95 -16.79 24.68 -5.09
CA GLU A 95 -17.54 25.93 -4.95
C GLU A 95 -16.69 26.91 -4.15
N CYS A 96 -15.76 27.56 -4.83
CA CYS A 96 -15.14 28.77 -4.33
C CYS A 96 -16.12 29.89 -4.65
N PHE A 97 -16.52 30.68 -3.65
CA PHE A 97 -17.27 31.94 -3.85
C PHE A 97 -16.38 33.03 -4.51
N ILE A 98 -15.56 32.64 -5.50
CA ILE A 98 -14.52 33.40 -6.16
C ILE A 98 -14.65 33.10 -7.67
N ASP A 99 -14.45 34.12 -8.51
CA ASP A 99 -14.48 34.01 -9.96
C ASP A 99 -13.42 33.01 -10.48
N GLU A 100 -13.87 31.84 -10.93
CA GLU A 100 -13.01 30.73 -11.37
C GLU A 100 -12.19 31.06 -12.63
N GLU A 101 -12.74 31.88 -13.53
CA GLU A 101 -12.04 32.24 -14.76
C GLU A 101 -10.92 33.24 -14.50
N LYS A 102 -11.16 34.20 -13.61
CA LYS A 102 -10.17 35.22 -13.23
C LYS A 102 -8.99 34.64 -12.45
N TYR A 103 -9.24 33.68 -11.56
CA TYR A 103 -8.21 33.11 -10.68
C TYR A 103 -7.75 31.70 -11.08
N PHE A 104 -8.01 31.30 -12.33
CA PHE A 104 -7.79 29.94 -12.83
C PHE A 104 -6.42 29.35 -12.46
N PHE A 105 -5.31 30.04 -12.75
CA PHE A 105 -3.96 29.52 -12.48
C PHE A 105 -3.68 29.34 -10.98
N TRP A 106 -4.19 30.24 -10.15
CA TRP A 106 -4.06 30.15 -8.69
C TRP A 106 -4.87 28.99 -8.12
N LEU A 107 -6.10 28.83 -8.59
CA LEU A 107 -6.97 27.70 -8.21
C LEU A 107 -6.40 26.36 -8.68
N LEU A 108 -5.83 26.32 -9.89
CA LEU A 108 -5.14 25.14 -10.42
C LEU A 108 -3.91 24.78 -9.57
N LEU A 109 -3.07 25.76 -9.24
CA LEU A 109 -1.91 25.55 -8.36
C LEU A 109 -2.35 25.01 -6.98
N HIS A 110 -3.35 25.63 -6.36
CA HIS A 110 -3.88 25.18 -5.07
C HIS A 110 -4.41 23.74 -5.16
N THR A 111 -5.12 23.41 -6.24
CA THR A 111 -5.65 22.07 -6.49
C THR A 111 -4.52 21.05 -6.65
N ILE A 112 -3.50 21.34 -7.43
CA ILE A 112 -2.31 20.48 -7.61
C ILE A 112 -1.62 20.24 -6.28
N VAL A 113 -1.38 21.28 -5.48
CA VAL A 113 -0.74 21.15 -4.16
C VAL A 113 -1.59 20.33 -3.20
N THR A 114 -2.90 20.55 -3.18
CA THR A 114 -3.83 19.82 -2.30
C THR A 114 -3.92 18.34 -2.68
N ILE A 115 -4.05 18.03 -3.97
CA ILE A 115 -4.10 16.64 -4.46
C ILE A 115 -2.76 15.94 -4.23
N SER A 116 -1.64 16.58 -4.57
CA SER A 116 -0.31 15.98 -4.43
C SER A 116 0.01 15.65 -2.98
N THR A 117 -0.24 16.57 -2.05
CA THR A 117 -0.05 16.33 -0.61
C THR A 117 -0.92 15.19 -0.09
N ALA A 118 -2.20 15.18 -0.48
CA ALA A 118 -3.14 14.11 -0.15
C ALA A 118 -2.69 12.73 -0.66
N LEU A 119 -2.28 12.63 -1.92
CA LEU A 119 -1.85 11.37 -2.53
C LEU A 119 -0.50 10.90 -1.98
N MET A 120 0.46 11.81 -1.79
CA MET A 120 1.76 11.48 -1.19
C MET A 120 1.60 10.89 0.21
N MET A 121 0.68 11.42 1.01
CA MET A 121 0.36 10.86 2.31
C MET A 121 -0.20 9.42 2.20
N ILE A 122 -1.14 9.19 1.27
CA ILE A 122 -1.71 7.84 1.04
C ILE A 122 -0.61 6.85 0.64
N ILE A 123 0.26 7.25 -0.30
CA ILE A 123 1.37 6.44 -0.81
C ILE A 123 2.38 6.18 0.30
N SER A 124 2.76 7.19 1.07
CA SER A 124 3.70 7.06 2.19
C SER A 124 3.20 6.05 3.22
N VAL A 125 1.95 6.18 3.67
CA VAL A 125 1.37 5.24 4.65
C VAL A 125 1.23 3.84 4.05
N GLY A 126 0.79 3.73 2.80
CA GLY A 126 0.60 2.45 2.12
C GLY A 126 1.91 1.69 1.90
N THR A 127 2.94 2.37 1.40
CA THR A 127 4.27 1.78 1.16
C THR A 127 4.97 1.39 2.46
N MET A 128 4.82 2.19 3.53
CA MET A 128 5.37 1.83 4.84
C MET A 128 4.70 0.58 5.44
N LEU A 129 3.36 0.50 5.38
CA LEU A 129 2.63 -0.71 5.81
C LEU A 129 3.04 -1.93 4.99
N MET A 130 3.20 -1.78 3.67
CA MET A 130 3.68 -2.86 2.81
C MET A 130 5.12 -3.28 3.17
N SER A 131 5.97 -2.34 3.56
CA SER A 131 7.32 -2.66 4.05
C SER A 131 7.29 -3.50 5.32
N TYR A 132 6.40 -3.18 6.27
CA TYR A 132 6.21 -4.00 7.47
C TYR A 132 5.66 -5.39 7.11
N THR A 133 4.70 -5.47 6.19
CA THR A 133 4.19 -6.74 5.67
C THR A 133 5.32 -7.60 5.10
N PHE A 134 6.17 -7.04 4.23
CA PHE A 134 7.30 -7.78 3.66
C PHE A 134 8.35 -8.17 4.71
N HIS A 135 8.58 -7.34 5.73
CA HIS A 135 9.45 -7.70 6.85
C HIS A 135 8.89 -8.90 7.64
N ALA A 136 7.59 -8.90 7.95
CA ALA A 136 6.93 -10.04 8.58
C ALA A 136 7.08 -11.32 7.74
N CYS A 137 6.90 -11.21 6.43
CA CYS A 137 7.06 -12.32 5.48
C CYS A 137 8.49 -12.86 5.45
N ALA A 138 9.49 -11.98 5.48
CA ALA A 138 10.90 -12.38 5.57
C ALA A 138 11.17 -13.15 6.87
N MET A 139 10.66 -12.67 8.01
CA MET A 139 10.78 -13.34 9.30
C MET A 139 10.13 -14.73 9.30
N PHE A 140 8.93 -14.88 8.72
CA PHE A 140 8.31 -16.20 8.53
C PHE A 140 9.14 -17.12 7.63
N LYS A 141 9.71 -16.58 6.55
CA LYS A 141 10.57 -17.34 5.64
C LYS A 141 11.86 -17.81 6.32
N ILE A 142 12.45 -16.98 7.19
CA ILE A 142 13.62 -17.35 8.01
C ILE A 142 13.27 -18.45 9.02
N ALA A 143 12.12 -18.35 9.69
CA ALA A 143 11.65 -19.41 10.57
C ALA A 143 11.51 -20.75 9.85
N SER A 144 10.86 -20.73 8.67
CA SER A 144 10.74 -21.91 7.78
C SER A 144 12.11 -22.45 7.36
N TYR A 145 13.05 -21.58 6.99
CA TYR A 145 14.42 -21.98 6.63
C TYR A 145 15.13 -22.72 7.78
N ARG A 146 15.12 -22.17 9.00
CA ARG A 146 15.74 -22.79 10.18
C ARG A 146 15.14 -24.15 10.54
N ILE A 147 13.82 -24.29 10.40
CA ILE A 147 13.11 -25.54 10.68
C ILE A 147 13.41 -26.58 9.59
N GLY A 148 13.33 -26.18 8.31
CA GLY A 148 13.61 -27.07 7.19
C GLY A 148 15.05 -27.60 7.18
N ASP A 149 16.02 -26.73 7.48
CA ASP A 149 17.44 -27.10 7.60
C ASP A 149 17.68 -28.19 8.66
N ALA A 150 17.01 -28.07 9.82
CA ALA A 150 17.06 -29.08 10.87
C ALA A 150 16.48 -30.44 10.43
N MET A 151 15.40 -30.42 9.62
CA MET A 151 14.79 -31.65 9.11
C MET A 151 15.66 -32.34 8.06
N THR A 152 16.31 -31.58 7.18
CA THR A 152 17.25 -32.16 6.20
C THR A 152 18.45 -32.84 6.89
N GLU A 153 18.97 -32.27 7.97
CA GLU A 153 20.05 -32.89 8.76
C GLU A 153 19.61 -34.16 9.50
N THR A 154 18.34 -34.26 9.87
CA THR A 154 17.77 -35.46 10.52
C THR A 154 17.70 -36.65 9.55
N SER A 155 17.51 -36.40 8.26
CA SER A 155 17.40 -37.45 7.23
C SER A 155 18.75 -38.10 6.84
N VAL A 156 19.87 -37.51 7.23
CA VAL A 156 21.22 -38.04 6.96
C VAL A 156 21.63 -38.94 8.12
N GLU A 157 21.32 -40.24 8.01
CA GLU A 157 21.58 -41.30 9.00
C GLU A 157 23.02 -41.29 9.52
N THR A 158 23.27 -40.58 10.63
CA THR A 158 24.49 -40.69 11.43
C THR A 158 24.16 -40.29 12.86
N SER A 159 23.83 -41.26 13.70
CA SER A 159 23.35 -41.05 15.06
C SER A 159 24.49 -40.64 16.01
N SER A 160 24.40 -39.43 16.55
CA SER A 160 25.19 -39.00 17.71
C SER A 160 24.36 -38.03 18.56
N LEU A 161 24.40 -38.18 19.89
CA LEU A 161 23.70 -37.31 20.85
C LEU A 161 23.97 -35.81 20.62
N GLN A 162 25.17 -35.49 20.12
CA GLN A 162 25.59 -34.12 19.84
C GLN A 162 24.88 -33.53 18.60
N LYS A 163 24.55 -34.35 17.60
CA LYS A 163 23.72 -33.95 16.45
C LYS A 163 22.26 -33.74 16.84
N ASP A 164 21.69 -34.63 17.66
CA ASP A 164 20.30 -34.49 18.13
C ASP A 164 20.11 -33.18 18.91
N CYS A 165 21.09 -32.82 19.74
CA CYS A 165 21.11 -31.54 20.44
C CYS A 165 21.17 -30.33 19.49
N ALA A 166 22.00 -30.41 18.44
CA ALA A 166 22.11 -29.34 17.43
C ALA A 166 20.84 -29.17 16.60
N ILE A 167 20.20 -30.27 16.18
CA ILE A 167 18.90 -30.27 15.47
C ILE A 167 17.82 -29.65 16.34
N CYS A 168 17.73 -30.07 17.61
CA CYS A 168 16.77 -29.51 18.57
C CYS A 168 17.00 -28.00 18.75
N GLN A 169 18.25 -27.56 18.84
CA GLN A 169 18.60 -26.14 18.95
C GLN A 169 18.18 -25.33 17.71
N LYS A 170 18.32 -25.88 16.49
CA LYS A 170 17.85 -25.24 15.25
C LYS A 170 16.32 -25.10 15.23
N ILE A 171 15.59 -26.13 15.62
CA ILE A 171 14.12 -26.10 15.73
C ILE A 171 13.68 -25.05 16.76
N ILE A 172 14.27 -25.05 17.96
CA ILE A 172 13.98 -24.06 19.01
C ILE A 172 14.24 -22.63 18.50
N ASN A 173 15.35 -22.42 17.80
CA ASN A 173 15.68 -21.13 17.21
C ASN A 173 14.71 -20.71 16.10
N GLY A 174 14.24 -21.65 15.27
CA GLY A 174 13.22 -21.44 14.26
C GLY A 174 11.86 -21.04 14.87
N VAL A 175 11.39 -21.78 15.87
CA VAL A 175 10.16 -21.48 16.63
C VAL A 175 10.25 -20.11 17.30
N ARG A 176 11.42 -19.74 17.85
CA ARG A 176 11.63 -18.42 18.44
C ARG A 176 11.50 -17.29 17.42
N ILE A 177 12.03 -17.45 16.21
CA ILE A 177 11.85 -16.46 15.12
C ILE A 177 10.39 -16.42 14.66
N HIS A 178 9.73 -17.58 14.54
CA HIS A 178 8.32 -17.65 14.18
C HIS A 178 7.44 -16.86 15.17
N ARG A 179 7.69 -17.01 16.48
CA ARG A 179 6.97 -16.26 17.52
C ARG A 179 7.19 -14.75 17.39
N LYS A 180 8.42 -14.30 17.12
CA LYS A 180 8.72 -12.88 16.86
C LYS A 180 8.01 -12.37 15.60
N ALA A 181 7.90 -13.19 14.56
CA ALA A 181 7.18 -12.85 13.33
C ALA A 181 5.67 -12.67 13.60
N ILE A 182 5.06 -13.56 14.38
CA ILE A 182 3.65 -13.45 14.80
C ILE A 182 3.43 -12.19 15.63
N GLU A 183 4.30 -11.91 16.60
CA GLU A 183 4.20 -10.71 17.44
C GLU A 183 4.25 -9.44 16.59
N PHE A 184 5.21 -9.36 15.67
CA PHE A 184 5.33 -8.26 14.72
C PHE A 184 4.08 -8.11 13.83
N ALA A 185 3.57 -9.21 13.26
CA ALA A 185 2.36 -9.20 12.44
C ALA A 185 1.12 -8.74 13.25
N ASN A 186 1.00 -9.19 14.49
CA ASN A 186 -0.09 -8.78 15.39
C ASN A 186 -0.05 -7.30 15.71
N LEU A 187 1.15 -6.72 15.91
CA LEU A 187 1.32 -5.28 16.10
C LEU A 187 0.81 -4.51 14.87
N ILE A 188 1.22 -4.90 13.66
CA ILE A 188 0.72 -4.31 12.40
C ILE A 188 -0.81 -4.35 12.37
N VAL A 189 -1.40 -5.54 12.56
CA VAL A 189 -2.85 -5.73 12.53
C VAL A 189 -3.54 -4.88 13.59
N SER A 190 -3.01 -4.80 14.80
CA SER A 190 -3.62 -4.02 15.88
C SER A 190 -3.69 -2.53 15.57
N ASP A 191 -2.69 -2.01 14.83
CA ASP A 191 -2.59 -0.60 14.47
C ASP A 191 -3.52 -0.23 13.33
N VAL A 192 -3.71 -1.14 12.37
CA VAL A 192 -4.51 -0.86 11.17
C VAL A 192 -5.95 -1.37 11.25
N ARG A 193 -6.29 -2.28 12.16
CA ARG A 193 -7.60 -2.97 12.19
C ARG A 193 -8.79 -2.00 12.20
N LYS A 194 -8.83 -1.10 13.18
CA LYS A 194 -9.93 -0.13 13.32
C LYS A 194 -10.02 0.84 12.13
N PRO A 195 -8.94 1.56 11.74
CA PRO A 195 -9.02 2.49 10.61
C PRO A 195 -9.31 1.76 9.29
N LEU A 196 -8.77 0.56 9.09
CA LEU A 196 -9.05 -0.24 7.90
C LEU A 196 -10.51 -0.69 7.85
N PHE A 197 -11.10 -1.12 8.98
CA PHE A 197 -12.51 -1.50 9.04
C PHE A 197 -13.42 -0.34 8.61
N VAL A 198 -13.20 0.86 9.18
CA VAL A 198 -13.95 2.07 8.80
C VAL A 198 -13.76 2.41 7.32
N MET A 199 -12.52 2.33 6.82
CA MET A 199 -12.23 2.59 5.40
C MET A 199 -12.87 1.59 4.46
N LEU A 200 -12.92 0.30 4.84
CA LEU A 200 -13.59 -0.73 4.06
C LEU A 200 -15.10 -0.48 4.02
N SER A 201 -15.73 -0.20 5.17
CA SER A 201 -17.16 0.11 5.21
C SER A 201 -17.53 1.31 4.33
N VAL A 202 -16.81 2.42 4.47
CA VAL A 202 -17.06 3.62 3.65
C VAL A 202 -16.71 3.37 2.19
N GLY A 203 -15.64 2.62 1.92
CA GLY A 203 -15.23 2.23 0.57
C GLY A 203 -16.29 1.40 -0.14
N MET A 204 -16.92 0.45 0.56
CA MET A 204 -17.99 -0.38 0.00
C MET A 204 -19.26 0.43 -0.30
N ILE A 205 -19.65 1.34 0.60
CA ILE A 205 -20.78 2.24 0.37
C ILE A 205 -20.49 3.14 -0.84
N SER A 206 -19.29 3.71 -0.90
CA SER A 206 -18.86 4.56 -2.01
C SER A 206 -18.85 3.78 -3.34
N LEU A 207 -18.33 2.56 -3.35
CA LEU A 207 -18.31 1.72 -4.54
C LEU A 207 -19.72 1.41 -5.05
N ALA A 208 -20.66 1.09 -4.15
CA ALA A 208 -22.05 0.84 -4.51
C ALA A 208 -22.72 2.07 -5.16
N LEU A 209 -22.51 3.26 -4.58
CA LEU A 209 -23.04 4.51 -5.14
C LEU A 209 -22.44 4.82 -6.52
N ASN A 210 -21.13 4.60 -6.70
CA ASN A 210 -20.48 4.86 -7.98
C ASN A 210 -20.88 3.85 -9.06
N LEU A 211 -21.11 2.58 -8.70
CA LEU A 211 -21.66 1.59 -9.63
C LEU A 211 -23.07 1.97 -10.09
N PHE A 212 -23.91 2.51 -9.19
CA PHE A 212 -25.20 3.08 -9.57
C PHE A 212 -25.03 4.26 -10.53
N GLN A 213 -24.06 5.15 -10.27
CA GLN A 213 -23.77 6.28 -11.14
C GLN A 213 -23.31 5.85 -12.55
N VAL A 214 -22.52 4.77 -12.66
CA VAL A 214 -22.17 4.17 -13.97
C VAL A 214 -23.43 3.76 -14.74
N PHE A 215 -24.38 3.11 -14.07
CA PHE A 215 -25.64 2.68 -14.69
C PHE A 215 -26.49 3.88 -15.15
N ALA A 216 -26.59 4.91 -14.30
CA ALA A 216 -27.31 6.14 -14.61
C ALA A 216 -26.69 6.88 -15.80
N ALA A 217 -25.35 7.04 -15.81
CA ALA A 217 -24.63 7.68 -16.91
C ALA A 217 -24.78 6.93 -18.24
N LEU A 218 -24.79 5.59 -18.19
CA LEU A 218 -25.04 4.74 -19.36
C LEU A 218 -26.45 4.94 -19.92
N SER A 219 -27.45 4.99 -19.04
CA SER A 219 -28.85 5.22 -19.43
C SER A 219 -29.09 6.61 -20.00
N ALA A 220 -28.37 7.62 -19.49
CA ALA A 220 -28.41 8.99 -19.98
C ALA A 220 -27.53 9.22 -21.23
N ASN A 221 -26.79 8.22 -21.70
CA ASN A 221 -25.78 8.33 -22.77
C ASN A 221 -24.75 9.45 -22.53
N ASN A 222 -24.43 9.73 -21.25
CA ASN A 222 -23.46 10.75 -20.86
C ASN A 222 -22.05 10.15 -20.81
N ILE A 223 -21.36 10.18 -21.96
CA ILE A 223 -20.05 9.53 -22.15
C ILE A 223 -18.98 10.09 -21.20
N ASN A 224 -18.97 11.40 -20.94
CA ASN A 224 -17.96 12.03 -20.10
C ASN A 224 -18.08 11.59 -18.63
N GLU A 225 -19.31 11.57 -18.12
CA GLU A 225 -19.61 11.11 -16.77
C GLU A 225 -19.37 9.61 -16.61
N LEU A 226 -19.73 8.82 -17.63
CA LEU A 226 -19.45 7.38 -17.67
C LEU A 226 -17.95 7.11 -17.55
N PHE A 227 -17.13 7.78 -18.36
CA PHE A 227 -15.68 7.62 -18.35
C PHE A 227 -15.06 7.99 -16.99
N THR A 228 -15.46 9.14 -16.45
CA THR A 228 -14.95 9.64 -15.16
C THR A 228 -15.31 8.69 -14.01
N THR A 229 -16.57 8.25 -13.97
CA THR A 229 -17.07 7.35 -12.93
C THR A 229 -16.42 5.96 -13.04
N PHE A 230 -16.22 5.46 -14.27
CA PHE A 230 -15.55 4.19 -14.51
C PHE A 230 -14.11 4.20 -13.97
N ILE A 231 -13.33 5.24 -14.27
CA ILE A 231 -11.96 5.40 -13.74
C ILE A 231 -11.96 5.40 -12.21
N PHE A 232 -12.93 6.10 -11.60
CA PHE A 232 -13.04 6.17 -10.15
C PHE A 232 -13.34 4.80 -9.54
N VAL A 233 -14.31 4.05 -10.09
CA VAL A 233 -14.66 2.68 -9.69
C VAL A 233 -13.44 1.75 -9.81
N THR A 234 -12.74 1.77 -10.95
CA THR A 234 -11.53 0.96 -11.14
C THR A 234 -10.47 1.28 -10.09
N THR A 235 -10.23 2.57 -9.82
CA THR A 235 -9.26 3.02 -8.81
C THR A 235 -9.63 2.53 -7.41
N GLN A 236 -10.91 2.59 -7.02
CA GLN A 236 -11.39 2.08 -5.74
C GLN A 236 -11.20 0.57 -5.60
N ILE A 237 -11.54 -0.20 -6.65
CA ILE A 237 -11.36 -1.65 -6.65
C ILE A 237 -9.88 -2.01 -6.51
N CYS A 238 -8.99 -1.35 -7.27
CA CYS A 238 -7.54 -1.56 -7.16
C CYS A 238 -7.02 -1.27 -5.75
N TYR A 239 -7.51 -0.19 -5.12
CA TYR A 239 -7.14 0.17 -3.75
C TYR A 239 -7.57 -0.88 -2.72
N LEU A 240 -8.81 -1.37 -2.80
CA LEU A 240 -9.34 -2.43 -1.94
C LEU A 240 -8.57 -3.74 -2.14
N TYR A 241 -8.32 -4.11 -3.39
CA TYR A 241 -7.56 -5.31 -3.74
C TYR A 241 -6.14 -5.27 -3.14
N ALA A 242 -5.43 -4.14 -3.27
CA ALA A 242 -4.07 -4.01 -2.74
C ALA A 242 -4.01 -4.23 -1.21
N GLY A 243 -5.00 -3.73 -0.45
CA GLY A 243 -5.09 -3.96 0.98
C GLY A 243 -5.33 -5.43 1.35
N ASN A 244 -6.25 -6.09 0.65
CA ASN A 244 -6.54 -7.52 0.87
C ASN A 244 -5.36 -8.41 0.47
N TYR A 245 -4.70 -8.08 -0.64
CA TYR A 245 -3.51 -8.77 -1.11
C TYR A 245 -2.38 -8.76 -0.07
N ALA A 246 -2.15 -7.62 0.59
CA ALA A 246 -1.17 -7.54 1.67
C ALA A 246 -1.49 -8.50 2.83
N GLY A 247 -2.76 -8.58 3.24
CA GLY A 247 -3.20 -9.53 4.26
C GLY A 247 -3.03 -10.99 3.85
N GLN A 248 -3.39 -11.31 2.60
CA GLN A 248 -3.24 -12.65 2.05
C GLN A 248 -1.76 -13.08 2.04
N ILE A 249 -0.85 -12.20 1.60
CA ILE A 249 0.58 -12.50 1.57
C ILE A 249 1.11 -12.90 2.96
N ILE A 250 0.72 -12.18 4.02
CA ILE A 250 1.16 -12.53 5.39
C ILE A 250 0.66 -13.92 5.77
N THR A 251 -0.63 -14.19 5.56
CA THR A 251 -1.27 -15.48 5.87
C THR A 251 -0.58 -16.62 5.13
N ASP A 252 -0.26 -16.44 3.85
CA ASP A 252 0.43 -17.46 3.06
C ASP A 252 1.83 -17.75 3.60
N HIS A 253 2.58 -16.73 4.04
CA HIS A 253 3.91 -16.92 4.62
C HIS A 253 3.84 -17.57 6.01
N TYR A 254 2.85 -17.19 6.82
CA TYR A 254 2.57 -17.84 8.09
C TYR A 254 2.31 -19.34 7.90
N SER A 255 1.40 -19.70 7.00
CA SER A 255 1.02 -21.09 6.75
C SER A 255 2.16 -21.94 6.17
N LYS A 256 3.02 -21.35 5.33
CA LYS A 256 4.18 -22.06 4.74
C LYS A 256 5.16 -22.60 5.78
N VAL A 257 5.23 -22.00 6.98
CA VAL A 257 6.11 -22.50 8.05
C VAL A 257 5.73 -23.93 8.43
N PHE A 258 4.44 -24.25 8.49
CA PHE A 258 3.92 -25.58 8.85
C PHE A 258 4.00 -26.60 7.71
N ASN A 259 4.11 -26.15 6.46
CA ASN A 259 4.27 -27.04 5.31
C ASN A 259 5.75 -27.35 5.00
N THR A 260 6.68 -26.79 5.77
CA THR A 260 8.12 -27.06 5.63
C THR A 260 8.58 -28.23 6.52
N THR A 261 7.72 -28.67 7.45
CA THR A 261 7.84 -29.93 8.19
C THR A 261 7.14 -31.05 7.43
#